data_AF-V9KT40-F1
#
_entry.id   AF-V9KT40-F1
#
_cell.length_a   1.000
_cell.length_b   1.000
_cell.length_c   1.000
_cell.angle_alpha   90.00
_cell.angle_beta   90.00
_cell.angle_gamma   90.00
#
_symmetry.space_group_name_H-M   'P 1'
#
loop_
_entity.id
_entity.type
_entity.pdbx_description
1 polymer ?
#
loop_
_entity_poly.entity_id
_entity_poly.type
_entity_poly.pdbx_seq_one_letter_code
_entity_poly.pdbx_strand_id
1 'polypeptide(L)'
;MCRDRCLCPEWGWGGVLCVVGWGGWCITVYVWFQEDEKELWEEKFGEFTDIKTDGPCSVGLDFSLHGYHHVYGIPQHTGHLPLDNTSQGEPYRLYNLDVFACELHSRMGLYGSVPLLLAHKPHSSLGLLWLNASDTLIHISPQPQEGQQAGAQAVKPGTDARWMSESGVIDVYMLLGPTAGEVCAQYARLTGFPMLPPLFALGYHQSRWNYRDEEEVEKVDAGFDAHHIPYDAIWLDIEHTAGRRYLTWDPLTFPTPQRLQQHLRCQKRKLVVISDPHIKVDSEYPLYSQANANGYFVKDNKGC
;
A
#
# COMPACT_ATOMS: atom_id res chain seq x y z
N MET A 1 -0.21 21.84 3.05
CA MET A 1 -1.19 22.88 2.65
C MET A 1 -0.87 23.35 1.23
N CYS A 2 -0.99 22.46 0.24
CA CYS A 2 -1.20 22.88 -1.15
C CYS A 2 -2.71 22.99 -1.31
N ARG A 3 -3.22 24.19 -1.05
CA ARG A 3 -4.59 24.57 -1.34
C ARG A 3 -4.64 25.07 -2.78
N ASP A 4 -5.71 24.69 -3.45
CA ASP A 4 -6.34 25.41 -4.55
C ASP A 4 -5.57 25.46 -5.87
N ARG A 5 -5.83 24.45 -6.73
CA ARG A 5 -6.40 24.64 -8.08
C ARG A 5 -6.58 23.30 -8.81
N CYS A 6 -7.57 22.51 -8.39
CA CYS A 6 -8.31 21.70 -9.34
C CYS A 6 -9.43 22.59 -9.90
N LEU A 7 -9.10 23.40 -10.89
CA LEU A 7 -10.13 24.02 -11.72
C LEU A 7 -10.78 22.89 -12.51
N CYS A 8 -12.06 22.63 -12.27
CA CYS A 8 -12.88 21.79 -13.14
C CYS A 8 -13.11 22.54 -14.47
N PRO A 9 -12.59 22.10 -15.62
CA PRO A 9 -13.17 22.46 -16.90
C PRO A 9 -14.31 21.46 -17.20
N GLU A 10 -15.29 21.90 -17.97
CA GLU A 10 -16.36 21.04 -18.48
C GLU A 10 -15.76 19.94 -19.38
N TRP A 11 -16.05 18.68 -19.07
CA TRP A 11 -15.49 17.51 -19.74
C TRP A 11 -16.32 17.10 -20.96
N GLY A 12 -15.67 16.88 -22.10
CA GLY A 12 -16.30 16.45 -23.36
C GLY A 12 -16.66 14.96 -23.41
N TRP A 13 -17.87 14.68 -23.92
CA TRP A 13 -18.52 13.40 -24.27
C TRP A 13 -17.82 12.08 -23.90
N GLY A 14 -18.29 11.46 -22.81
CA GLY A 14 -17.92 10.10 -22.38
C GLY A 14 -18.76 9.03 -23.06
N GLY A 15 -18.11 7.94 -23.45
CA GLY A 15 -18.78 6.72 -23.92
C GLY A 15 -18.96 5.71 -22.78
N VAL A 16 -20.11 5.02 -22.75
CA VAL A 16 -20.33 3.86 -21.86
C VAL A 16 -19.64 2.65 -22.48
N LEU A 17 -18.64 2.09 -21.80
CA LEU A 17 -17.89 0.95 -22.32
C LEU A 17 -18.59 -0.40 -22.06
N CYS A 18 -19.26 -0.56 -20.91
CA CYS A 18 -19.98 -1.78 -20.58
C CYS A 18 -21.01 -1.57 -19.46
N VAL A 19 -22.20 -2.19 -19.59
CA VAL A 19 -23.13 -2.44 -18.48
C VAL A 19 -23.13 -3.93 -18.25
N VAL A 20 -22.45 -4.40 -17.19
CA VAL A 20 -22.47 -5.82 -16.83
C VAL A 20 -23.70 -6.06 -15.95
N GLY A 21 -24.75 -6.61 -16.55
CA GLY A 21 -26.01 -6.93 -15.89
C GLY A 21 -26.31 -8.42 -15.93
N TRP A 22 -25.95 -9.17 -14.89
CA TRP A 22 -26.37 -10.56 -14.69
C TRP A 22 -26.73 -10.74 -13.22
N GLY A 23 -27.83 -11.45 -12.90
CA GLY A 23 -28.13 -11.90 -11.54
C GLY A 23 -28.37 -10.83 -10.46
N GLY A 24 -28.82 -9.61 -10.82
CA GLY A 24 -29.11 -8.53 -9.86
C GLY A 24 -27.97 -7.54 -9.59
N TRP A 25 -26.85 -7.68 -10.32
CA TRP A 25 -25.70 -6.79 -10.27
C TRP A 25 -25.75 -5.80 -11.43
N CYS A 26 -25.28 -4.58 -11.21
CA CYS A 26 -25.09 -3.59 -12.27
C CYS A 26 -23.83 -2.80 -11.91
N ILE A 27 -22.89 -2.69 -12.86
CA ILE A 27 -21.74 -1.80 -12.80
C ILE A 27 -21.71 -1.04 -14.12
N THR A 28 -21.57 0.27 -14.03
CA THR A 28 -21.36 1.14 -15.20
C THR A 28 -19.92 1.64 -15.18
N VAL A 29 -19.28 1.63 -16.36
CA VAL A 29 -17.88 2.02 -16.53
C VAL A 29 -17.77 3.18 -17.52
N TYR A 30 -17.07 4.25 -17.13
CA TYR A 30 -16.80 5.43 -17.96
C TYR A 30 -15.30 5.67 -18.14
N VAL A 31 -14.88 5.97 -19.38
CA VAL A 31 -13.50 6.32 -19.76
C VAL A 31 -13.47 7.76 -20.25
N TRP A 32 -12.47 8.53 -19.83
CA TRP A 32 -12.26 9.91 -20.25
C TRP A 32 -10.80 10.13 -20.69
N PHE A 33 -10.61 11.03 -21.64
CA PHE A 33 -9.30 11.54 -22.07
C PHE A 33 -9.27 13.04 -21.83
N GLN A 34 -8.20 13.55 -21.22
CA GLN A 34 -7.96 15.00 -21.10
C GLN A 34 -6.81 15.39 -22.01
N GLU A 35 -7.03 16.37 -22.89
CA GLU A 35 -5.97 17.05 -23.64
C GLU A 35 -5.94 18.50 -23.18
N ASP A 36 -4.86 18.93 -22.53
CA ASP A 36 -4.52 20.35 -22.40
C ASP A 36 -3.00 20.55 -22.25
N GLU A 37 -2.44 21.58 -22.90
CA GLU A 37 -1.00 21.77 -23.14
C GLU A 37 -0.31 22.85 -22.25
N LYS A 38 1.03 22.70 -22.19
CA LYS A 38 2.12 23.65 -21.83
C LYS A 38 2.76 23.57 -20.44
N GLU A 39 2.07 23.06 -19.41
CA GLU A 39 2.63 22.96 -18.04
C GLU A 39 2.79 21.52 -17.51
N LEU A 40 2.67 20.51 -18.38
CA LEU A 40 2.60 19.09 -17.96
C LEU A 40 3.91 18.29 -18.10
N TRP A 41 5.06 18.97 -18.23
CA TRP A 41 6.34 18.32 -18.55
C TRP A 41 7.35 18.36 -17.39
N GLU A 42 7.74 19.53 -16.91
CA GLU A 42 8.63 19.60 -15.74
C GLU A 42 7.80 19.96 -14.51
N GLU A 43 7.87 19.13 -13.47
CA GLU A 43 7.20 19.37 -12.19
C GLU A 43 8.23 19.52 -11.06
N LYS A 44 7.94 20.43 -10.12
CA LYS A 44 8.81 20.68 -8.96
C LYS A 44 8.08 20.38 -7.66
N PHE A 45 8.69 19.58 -6.80
CA PHE A 45 8.20 19.29 -5.46
C PHE A 45 9.34 19.42 -4.45
N GLY A 46 9.28 20.48 -3.63
CA GLY A 46 10.38 20.83 -2.73
C GLY A 46 11.65 21.14 -3.52
N GLU A 47 12.72 20.40 -3.25
CA GLU A 47 14.00 20.52 -3.95
C GLU A 47 14.11 19.60 -5.17
N PHE A 48 13.14 18.70 -5.37
CA PHE A 48 13.15 17.73 -6.46
C PHE A 48 12.46 18.29 -7.69
N THR A 49 13.04 18.00 -8.86
CA THR A 49 12.48 18.33 -10.17
C THR A 49 12.32 17.04 -10.96
N ASP A 50 11.08 16.70 -11.31
CA ASP A 50 10.77 15.64 -12.26
C ASP A 50 10.68 16.25 -13.66
N ILE A 51 11.43 15.67 -14.60
CA ILE A 51 11.50 16.12 -15.98
C ILE A 51 10.38 15.53 -16.86
N LYS A 52 9.61 14.56 -16.35
CA LYS A 52 8.55 13.78 -17.00
C LYS A 52 8.83 13.53 -18.49
N THR A 53 9.83 12.70 -18.77
CA THR A 53 10.33 12.46 -20.14
C THR A 53 9.23 12.04 -21.12
N ASP A 54 8.22 11.30 -20.66
CA ASP A 54 7.11 10.81 -21.46
C ASP A 54 5.87 11.73 -21.43
N GLY A 55 5.93 12.86 -20.72
CA GLY A 55 4.83 13.81 -20.59
C GLY A 55 3.60 13.23 -19.85
N PRO A 56 2.38 13.75 -20.14
CA PRO A 56 1.15 13.25 -19.54
C PRO A 56 0.81 11.84 -20.04
N CYS A 57 0.77 10.88 -19.12
CA CYS A 57 0.46 9.47 -19.43
C CYS A 57 -0.54 8.84 -18.46
N SER A 58 -1.31 9.65 -17.74
CA SER A 58 -2.26 9.17 -16.74
C SER A 58 -3.45 8.44 -17.38
N VAL A 59 -3.96 7.46 -16.64
CA VAL A 59 -5.12 6.65 -17.02
C VAL A 59 -6.15 6.68 -15.91
N GLY A 60 -7.44 6.70 -16.25
CA GLY A 60 -8.49 6.74 -15.24
C GLY A 60 -9.81 6.14 -15.71
N LEU A 61 -10.59 5.68 -14.73
CA LEU A 61 -11.88 5.03 -14.96
C LEU A 61 -12.84 5.25 -13.78
N ASP A 62 -14.11 5.46 -14.09
CA ASP A 62 -15.18 5.55 -13.09
C ASP A 62 -16.00 4.25 -13.04
N PHE A 63 -16.35 3.81 -11.83
CA PHE A 63 -17.23 2.67 -11.58
C PHE A 63 -18.43 3.09 -10.73
N SER A 64 -19.64 2.87 -11.25
CA SER A 64 -20.87 3.03 -10.47
C SER A 64 -21.30 1.72 -9.82
N LEU A 65 -21.30 1.68 -8.50
CA LEU A 65 -21.64 0.51 -7.68
C LEU A 65 -23.11 0.58 -7.25
N HIS A 66 -23.99 0.11 -8.12
CA HIS A 66 -25.45 0.24 -7.95
C HIS A 66 -25.97 -0.52 -6.72
N GLY A 67 -26.61 0.20 -5.80
CA GLY A 67 -27.17 -0.34 -4.57
C GLY A 67 -26.15 -0.66 -3.47
N TYR A 68 -24.88 -0.29 -3.63
CA TYR A 68 -23.86 -0.42 -2.58
C TYR A 68 -23.62 0.93 -1.91
N HIS A 69 -23.80 0.98 -0.60
CA HIS A 69 -23.58 2.20 0.21
C HIS A 69 -22.34 2.11 1.10
N HIS A 70 -21.71 0.93 1.15
CA HIS A 70 -20.51 0.70 1.94
C HIS A 70 -19.44 0.07 1.06
N VAL A 71 -18.30 0.75 1.03
CA VAL A 71 -17.09 0.31 0.33
C VAL A 71 -15.92 0.28 1.31
N TYR A 72 -14.97 -0.62 1.06
CA TYR A 72 -13.87 -0.98 1.95
C TYR A 72 -12.61 -1.27 1.12
N GLY A 73 -11.47 -1.45 1.80
CA GLY A 73 -10.23 -1.87 1.16
C GLY A 73 -9.31 -0.70 0.89
N ILE A 74 -8.63 -0.72 -0.26
CA ILE A 74 -7.59 0.24 -0.67
C ILE A 74 -6.63 0.63 0.47
N PRO A 75 -6.09 -0.30 1.27
CA PRO A 75 -5.11 0.04 2.30
C PRO A 75 -3.82 0.58 1.65
N GLN A 76 -2.98 1.33 2.36
CA GLN A 76 -2.97 1.53 3.81
C GLN A 76 -3.21 3.00 4.21
N HIS A 77 -4.21 3.24 5.06
CA HIS A 77 -4.58 4.56 5.60
C HIS A 77 -4.91 4.47 7.09
N THR A 78 -4.85 5.60 7.80
CA THR A 78 -5.27 5.72 9.21
C THR A 78 -6.77 6.01 9.38
N GLY A 79 -7.56 5.75 8.33
CA GLY A 79 -8.99 6.02 8.25
C GLY A 79 -9.87 4.93 8.85
N HIS A 80 -11.18 5.10 8.67
CA HIS A 80 -12.17 4.09 9.05
C HIS A 80 -12.11 2.88 8.10
N LEU A 81 -12.61 1.72 8.58
CA LEU A 81 -12.72 0.51 7.77
C LEU A 81 -13.67 0.73 6.57
N PRO A 82 -14.91 1.23 6.74
CA PRO A 82 -15.67 1.78 5.62
C PRO A 82 -14.98 3.07 5.11
N LEU A 83 -14.81 3.18 3.80
CA LEU A 83 -14.20 4.36 3.20
C LEU A 83 -15.15 5.56 3.28
N ASP A 84 -14.58 6.73 3.56
CA ASP A 84 -15.30 7.98 3.70
C ASP A 84 -15.61 8.60 2.32
N ASN A 85 -16.64 9.46 2.29
CA ASN A 85 -16.96 10.26 1.12
C ASN A 85 -15.85 11.28 0.81
N THR A 86 -15.38 11.31 -0.43
CA THR A 86 -14.35 12.22 -0.93
C THR A 86 -14.85 13.20 -2.00
N SER A 87 -16.17 13.36 -2.19
CA SER A 87 -16.71 14.28 -3.21
C SER A 87 -16.38 15.75 -2.95
N GLN A 88 -16.08 16.12 -1.70
CA GLN A 88 -15.80 17.51 -1.27
C GLN A 88 -14.42 17.66 -0.62
N GLY A 89 -13.51 16.71 -0.85
CA GLY A 89 -12.19 16.73 -0.24
C GLY A 89 -11.18 15.85 -0.97
N GLU A 90 -10.04 15.63 -0.33
CA GLU A 90 -8.95 14.86 -0.94
C GLU A 90 -9.35 13.41 -1.23
N PRO A 91 -8.90 12.85 -2.36
CA PRO A 91 -9.06 11.43 -2.64
C PRO A 91 -8.23 10.58 -1.67
N TYR A 92 -8.51 9.29 -1.65
CA TYR A 92 -7.54 8.32 -1.13
C TYR A 92 -6.35 8.25 -2.09
N ARG A 93 -5.13 8.25 -1.54
CA ARG A 93 -3.90 8.08 -2.34
C ARG A 93 -3.25 6.75 -2.02
N LEU A 94 -2.92 6.00 -3.06
CA LEU A 94 -2.11 4.79 -3.02
C LEU A 94 -0.74 5.09 -3.61
N TYR A 95 0.17 5.47 -2.73
CA TYR A 95 1.58 5.70 -3.05
C TYR A 95 2.39 5.38 -1.81
N ASN A 96 3.35 4.46 -1.92
CA ASN A 96 4.08 3.95 -0.77
C ASN A 96 5.06 5.02 -0.26
N LEU A 97 4.82 5.52 0.94
CA LEU A 97 5.54 6.63 1.56
C LEU A 97 5.97 6.28 2.99
N ASP A 98 7.16 6.73 3.36
CA ASP A 98 7.58 6.78 4.77
C ASP A 98 7.06 8.08 5.41
N VAL A 99 5.95 7.96 6.15
CA VAL A 99 5.27 9.10 6.76
C VAL A 99 5.60 9.16 8.25
N PHE A 100 6.54 10.02 8.60
CA PHE A 100 6.88 10.28 10.01
C PHE A 100 5.68 10.84 10.78
N ALA A 101 5.40 10.25 11.94
CA ALA A 101 4.33 10.66 12.86
C ALA A 101 2.97 10.89 12.15
N CYS A 102 2.50 9.87 11.43
CA CYS A 102 1.27 9.95 10.64
C CYS A 102 0.05 10.43 11.44
N GLU A 103 -0.74 11.32 10.85
CA GLU A 103 -2.00 11.77 11.42
C GLU A 103 -3.07 10.68 11.34
N LEU A 104 -3.98 10.63 12.32
CA LEU A 104 -5.13 9.73 12.31
C LEU A 104 -6.25 10.27 11.42
N HIS A 105 -7.07 9.38 10.87
CA HIS A 105 -8.19 9.72 9.98
C HIS A 105 -7.74 10.47 8.72
N SER A 106 -6.55 10.17 8.22
CA SER A 106 -5.99 10.74 7.00
C SER A 106 -6.17 9.80 5.81
N ARG A 107 -6.32 10.39 4.63
CA ARG A 107 -6.41 9.72 3.32
C ARG A 107 -5.08 9.68 2.57
N MET A 108 -4.04 10.22 3.19
CA MET A 108 -2.67 10.18 2.68
C MET A 108 -2.16 8.73 2.68
N GLY A 109 -1.54 8.32 1.57
CA GLY A 109 -0.90 7.00 1.47
C GLY A 109 0.18 6.81 2.53
N LEU A 110 0.28 5.59 3.03
CA LEU A 110 1.30 5.17 4.00
C LEU A 110 2.30 4.20 3.32
N TYR A 111 2.80 3.21 4.04
CA TYR A 111 3.92 2.37 3.62
C TYR A 111 3.59 1.32 2.54
N GLY A 112 2.31 0.97 2.38
CA GLY A 112 1.86 -0.07 1.47
C GLY A 112 0.56 0.29 0.75
N SER A 113 0.38 -0.28 -0.44
CA SER A 113 -0.76 -0.04 -1.31
C SER A 113 -1.31 -1.37 -1.85
N VAL A 114 -2.60 -1.61 -1.66
CA VAL A 114 -3.31 -2.73 -2.29
C VAL A 114 -4.54 -2.18 -3.01
N PRO A 115 -4.55 -2.07 -4.34
CA PRO A 115 -5.61 -1.41 -5.10
C PRO A 115 -6.86 -2.29 -5.30
N LEU A 116 -7.36 -2.86 -4.20
CA LEU A 116 -8.58 -3.66 -4.13
C LEU A 116 -9.65 -2.91 -3.34
N LEU A 117 -10.76 -2.56 -4.00
CA LEU A 117 -11.96 -2.03 -3.36
C LEU A 117 -13.00 -3.12 -3.24
N LEU A 118 -13.62 -3.24 -2.07
CA LEU A 118 -14.71 -4.16 -1.80
C LEU A 118 -15.99 -3.36 -1.59
N ALA A 119 -17.09 -3.75 -2.23
CA ALA A 119 -18.41 -3.17 -2.02
C ALA A 119 -19.32 -4.23 -1.39
N HIS A 120 -20.04 -3.86 -0.32
CA HIS A 120 -20.84 -4.83 0.43
C HIS A 120 -22.24 -4.29 0.75
N LYS A 121 -23.23 -5.18 0.64
CA LYS A 121 -24.60 -5.01 1.12
C LYS A 121 -25.16 -6.37 1.58
N PRO A 122 -26.31 -6.43 2.25
CA PRO A 122 -26.92 -7.70 2.65
C PRO A 122 -27.01 -8.66 1.45
N HIS A 123 -26.53 -9.89 1.66
CA HIS A 123 -26.53 -10.99 0.67
C HIS A 123 -25.73 -10.75 -0.62
N SER A 124 -24.87 -9.73 -0.68
CA SER A 124 -24.19 -9.38 -1.93
C SER A 124 -22.91 -8.57 -1.69
N SER A 125 -21.77 -9.08 -2.18
CA SER A 125 -20.44 -8.45 -2.15
C SER A 125 -19.78 -8.48 -3.53
N LEU A 126 -19.07 -7.42 -3.85
CA LEU A 126 -18.27 -7.23 -5.07
C LEU A 126 -16.85 -6.82 -4.68
N GLY A 127 -15.86 -7.20 -5.50
CA GLY A 127 -14.54 -6.58 -5.50
C GLY A 127 -14.20 -5.91 -6.84
N LEU A 128 -13.43 -4.83 -6.79
CA LEU A 128 -12.78 -4.19 -7.92
C LEU A 128 -11.28 -4.17 -7.64
N LEU A 129 -10.51 -4.91 -8.43
CA LEU A 129 -9.05 -4.88 -8.39
C LEU A 129 -8.55 -4.03 -9.56
N TRP A 130 -7.98 -2.87 -9.24
CA TRP A 130 -7.32 -1.98 -10.19
C TRP A 130 -5.83 -2.33 -10.26
N LEU A 131 -5.42 -3.13 -11.24
CA LEU A 131 -4.06 -3.67 -11.30
C LEU A 131 -3.09 -2.66 -11.94
N ASN A 132 -2.76 -1.62 -11.16
CA ASN A 132 -1.80 -0.59 -11.54
C ASN A 132 -0.82 -0.35 -10.38
N ALA A 133 0.46 -0.11 -10.71
CA ALA A 133 1.55 0.06 -9.74
C ALA A 133 2.04 1.52 -9.59
N SER A 134 1.55 2.46 -10.40
CA SER A 134 1.90 3.87 -10.27
C SER A 134 1.14 4.54 -9.13
N ASP A 135 1.49 5.79 -8.80
CA ASP A 135 0.69 6.63 -7.90
C ASP A 135 -0.76 6.65 -8.38
N THR A 136 -1.67 6.36 -7.45
CA THR A 136 -3.09 6.17 -7.76
C THR A 136 -3.98 6.94 -6.79
N LEU A 137 -4.89 7.73 -7.33
CA LEU A 137 -5.89 8.50 -6.61
C LEU A 137 -7.27 7.87 -6.78
N ILE A 138 -8.03 7.77 -5.68
CA ILE A 138 -9.37 7.18 -5.65
C ILE A 138 -10.35 8.15 -5.01
N HIS A 139 -11.34 8.61 -5.77
CA HIS A 139 -12.48 9.32 -5.22
C HIS A 139 -13.66 8.37 -4.99
N ILE A 140 -14.26 8.46 -3.81
CA ILE A 140 -15.48 7.75 -3.41
C ILE A 140 -16.61 8.77 -3.26
N SER A 141 -17.64 8.65 -4.09
CA SER A 141 -18.79 9.55 -4.11
C SER A 141 -20.10 8.77 -3.94
N PRO A 142 -20.72 8.79 -2.75
CA PRO A 142 -22.05 8.25 -2.56
C PRO A 142 -23.06 9.01 -3.44
N GLN A 143 -23.87 8.28 -4.21
CA GLN A 143 -24.94 8.87 -5.00
C GLN A 143 -26.17 9.13 -4.12
N PRO A 144 -26.92 10.22 -4.37
CA PRO A 144 -28.10 10.57 -3.60
C PRO A 144 -29.17 9.46 -3.66
N GLN A 145 -29.92 9.30 -2.57
CA GLN A 145 -31.07 8.38 -2.53
C GLN A 145 -32.17 8.86 -3.48
N GLU A 146 -32.90 7.91 -4.09
CA GLU A 146 -34.06 8.19 -4.95
C GLU A 146 -34.98 9.22 -4.28
N GLY A 147 -35.16 10.39 -4.92
CA GLY A 147 -36.05 11.46 -4.46
C GLY A 147 -35.40 12.84 -4.25
N GLN A 148 -34.07 12.98 -4.34
CA GLN A 148 -33.39 14.28 -4.14
C GLN A 148 -32.99 15.03 -5.43
N GLN A 149 -33.29 14.50 -6.62
CA GLN A 149 -33.12 15.23 -7.87
C GLN A 149 -34.42 15.23 -8.68
N ALA A 150 -35.09 16.38 -8.70
CA ALA A 150 -36.24 16.60 -9.58
C ALA A 150 -35.73 16.80 -11.02
N GLY A 151 -35.89 15.79 -11.87
CA GLY A 151 -35.85 15.97 -13.33
C GLY A 151 -34.80 15.19 -14.14
N ALA A 152 -33.93 14.37 -13.53
CA ALA A 152 -33.01 13.49 -14.26
C ALA A 152 -33.37 12.01 -14.03
N GLN A 153 -33.11 11.15 -15.03
CA GLN A 153 -33.39 9.70 -15.03
C GLN A 153 -33.08 9.05 -13.68
N ALA A 154 -33.93 8.11 -13.23
CA ALA A 154 -33.79 7.40 -11.96
C ALA A 154 -32.41 6.75 -11.82
N VAL A 155 -31.47 7.46 -11.19
CA VAL A 155 -30.17 6.94 -10.83
C VAL A 155 -30.41 6.02 -9.64
N LYS A 156 -30.14 4.72 -9.82
CA LYS A 156 -30.23 3.77 -8.71
C LYS A 156 -29.23 4.21 -7.64
N PRO A 157 -29.65 4.38 -6.37
CA PRO A 157 -28.77 4.88 -5.34
C PRO A 157 -27.60 3.91 -5.14
N GLY A 158 -26.39 4.44 -4.95
CA GLY A 158 -25.16 3.63 -4.96
C GLY A 158 -23.92 4.43 -4.57
N THR A 159 -22.75 3.93 -4.94
CA THR A 159 -21.46 4.60 -4.72
C THR A 159 -20.68 4.63 -6.02
N ASP A 160 -20.23 5.81 -6.43
CA ASP A 160 -19.28 5.95 -7.53
C ASP A 160 -17.85 5.91 -7.00
N ALA A 161 -16.98 5.14 -7.66
CA ALA A 161 -15.56 5.08 -7.39
C ALA A 161 -14.78 5.48 -8.64
N ARG A 162 -14.05 6.61 -8.57
CA ARG A 162 -13.19 7.11 -9.66
C ARG A 162 -11.73 6.80 -9.36
N TRP A 163 -11.06 6.13 -10.27
CA TRP A 163 -9.66 5.75 -10.18
C TRP A 163 -8.84 6.53 -11.19
N MET A 164 -7.67 7.01 -10.77
CA MET A 164 -6.72 7.71 -11.64
C MET A 164 -5.31 7.28 -11.26
N SER A 165 -4.57 6.74 -12.21
CA SER A 165 -3.17 6.34 -12.04
C SER A 165 -2.28 7.19 -12.93
N GLU A 166 -1.12 7.57 -12.42
CA GLU A 166 -0.15 8.40 -13.13
C GLU A 166 0.34 7.81 -14.46
N SER A 167 0.51 6.48 -14.54
CA SER A 167 1.01 5.81 -15.75
C SER A 167 0.50 4.37 -15.88
N GLY A 168 1.03 3.63 -16.85
CA GLY A 168 0.69 2.22 -17.08
C GLY A 168 -0.56 2.06 -17.96
N VAL A 169 -1.36 1.05 -17.65
CA VAL A 169 -2.56 0.70 -18.42
C VAL A 169 -3.78 0.59 -17.51
N ILE A 170 -4.96 0.67 -18.11
CA ILE A 170 -6.21 0.27 -17.45
C ILE A 170 -6.30 -1.25 -17.48
N ASP A 171 -5.97 -1.90 -16.36
CA ASP A 171 -6.16 -3.33 -16.14
C ASP A 171 -7.00 -3.56 -14.88
N VAL A 172 -8.19 -4.13 -15.06
CA VAL A 172 -9.22 -4.18 -14.00
C VAL A 172 -9.89 -5.54 -13.96
N TYR A 173 -9.95 -6.11 -12.76
CA TYR A 173 -10.69 -7.35 -12.49
C TYR A 173 -11.91 -7.04 -11.63
N MET A 174 -13.08 -7.45 -12.11
CA MET A 174 -14.34 -7.41 -11.35
C MET A 174 -14.59 -8.76 -10.69
N LEU A 175 -14.69 -8.79 -9.37
CA LEU A 175 -14.85 -9.98 -8.55
C LEU A 175 -16.30 -10.06 -8.05
N LEU A 176 -17.13 -10.87 -8.67
CA LEU A 176 -18.60 -10.78 -8.56
C LEU A 176 -19.21 -11.50 -7.33
N GLY A 177 -18.39 -12.07 -6.44
CA GLY A 177 -18.88 -12.74 -5.22
C GLY A 177 -19.73 -13.99 -5.51
N PRO A 178 -20.95 -14.14 -4.91
CA PRO A 178 -21.76 -13.12 -4.24
C PRO A 178 -21.43 -12.84 -2.77
N THR A 179 -20.70 -13.71 -2.07
CA THR A 179 -20.33 -13.50 -0.66
C THR A 179 -18.95 -12.84 -0.55
N ALA A 180 -18.69 -12.16 0.58
CA ALA A 180 -17.37 -11.57 0.83
C ALA A 180 -16.25 -12.61 0.80
N GLY A 181 -16.51 -13.82 1.32
CA GLY A 181 -15.56 -14.94 1.26
C GLY A 181 -15.23 -15.38 -0.16
N GLU A 182 -16.22 -15.41 -1.06
CA GLU A 182 -15.99 -15.74 -2.48
C GLU A 182 -15.22 -14.64 -3.21
N VAL A 183 -15.50 -13.35 -2.92
CA VAL A 183 -14.71 -12.23 -3.45
C VAL A 183 -13.24 -12.37 -3.02
N CYS A 184 -12.99 -12.63 -1.73
CA CYS A 184 -11.64 -12.86 -1.22
C CYS A 184 -10.96 -14.06 -1.89
N ALA A 185 -11.69 -15.16 -2.13
CA ALA A 185 -11.16 -16.34 -2.80
C ALA A 185 -10.86 -16.08 -4.30
N GLN A 186 -11.69 -15.29 -4.98
CA GLN A 186 -11.46 -14.86 -6.37
C GLN A 186 -10.20 -13.98 -6.45
N TYR A 187 -10.05 -13.02 -5.53
CA TYR A 187 -8.85 -12.19 -5.40
C TYR A 187 -7.60 -13.04 -5.17
N ALA A 188 -7.62 -13.94 -4.17
CA ALA A 188 -6.49 -14.79 -3.84
C ALA A 188 -6.09 -15.76 -4.97
N ARG A 189 -7.02 -16.16 -5.85
CA ARG A 189 -6.68 -16.95 -7.05
C ARG A 189 -5.91 -16.14 -8.09
N LEU A 190 -6.08 -14.82 -8.14
CA LEU A 190 -5.35 -13.92 -9.03
C LEU A 190 -3.98 -13.54 -8.45
N THR A 191 -3.93 -13.20 -7.16
CA THR A 191 -2.74 -12.60 -6.53
C THR A 191 -1.95 -13.54 -5.64
N GLY A 192 -2.46 -14.75 -5.39
CA GLY A 192 -1.88 -15.72 -4.46
C GLY A 192 -2.59 -15.75 -3.11
N PHE A 193 -2.53 -16.93 -2.47
CA PHE A 193 -3.02 -17.13 -1.11
C PHE A 193 -1.95 -16.74 -0.08
N PRO A 194 -2.34 -16.33 1.14
CA PRO A 194 -1.39 -16.16 2.22
C PRO A 194 -0.53 -17.42 2.41
N MET A 195 0.78 -17.23 2.48
CA MET A 195 1.69 -18.34 2.81
C MET A 195 1.41 -18.82 4.23
N LEU A 196 1.51 -20.14 4.47
CA LEU A 196 1.41 -20.69 5.81
C LEU A 196 2.59 -20.17 6.65
N PRO A 197 2.38 -19.31 7.66
CA PRO A 197 3.46 -18.78 8.45
C PRO A 197 4.08 -19.90 9.32
N PRO A 198 5.40 -19.87 9.58
CA PRO A 198 5.98 -20.77 10.57
C PRO A 198 5.35 -20.48 11.95
N LEU A 199 5.10 -21.53 12.75
CA LEU A 199 4.30 -21.42 13.97
C LEU A 199 4.78 -20.31 14.94
N PHE A 200 6.09 -20.14 15.10
CA PHE A 200 6.66 -19.11 16.00
C PHE A 200 6.24 -17.69 15.61
N ALA A 201 5.95 -17.44 14.33
CA ALA A 201 5.57 -16.12 13.82
C ALA A 201 4.16 -15.70 14.24
N LEU A 202 3.36 -16.62 14.78
CA LEU A 202 2.04 -16.35 15.37
C LEU A 202 2.12 -16.10 16.89
N GLY A 203 3.29 -16.30 17.48
CA GLY A 203 3.55 -16.08 18.90
C GLY A 203 3.81 -14.61 19.24
N TYR A 204 4.22 -14.34 20.48
CA TYR A 204 4.56 -12.98 20.89
C TYR A 204 5.98 -12.60 20.43
N HIS A 205 6.08 -11.45 19.77
CA HIS A 205 7.32 -10.90 19.23
C HIS A 205 7.73 -9.68 20.06
N GLN A 206 8.89 -9.77 20.70
CA GLN A 206 9.45 -8.68 21.49
C GLN A 206 10.45 -7.88 20.63
N SER A 207 10.23 -6.57 20.51
CA SER A 207 11.07 -5.66 19.72
C SER A 207 11.19 -4.27 20.35
N ARG A 208 12.26 -3.55 20.01
CA ARG A 208 12.44 -2.11 20.21
C ARG A 208 13.61 -1.62 19.35
N TRP A 209 13.66 -0.32 19.10
CA TRP A 209 14.85 0.34 18.58
C TRP A 209 15.70 0.91 19.73
N ASN A 210 16.91 0.44 20.04
CA ASN A 210 17.44 -0.91 19.82
C ASN A 210 17.64 -1.63 21.17
N TYR A 211 17.92 -2.93 21.15
CA TYR A 211 18.71 -3.57 22.23
C TYR A 211 20.19 -3.22 22.06
N ARG A 212 20.88 -2.89 23.16
CA ARG A 212 22.25 -2.37 23.12
C ARG A 212 23.27 -3.38 22.60
N ASP A 213 23.19 -4.62 23.08
CA ASP A 213 24.21 -5.66 22.89
C ASP A 213 23.62 -7.07 23.16
N GLU A 214 24.45 -8.11 23.01
CA GLU A 214 24.07 -9.50 23.31
C GLU A 214 23.62 -9.71 24.76
N GLU A 215 24.24 -9.03 25.73
CA GLU A 215 23.92 -9.18 27.16
C GLU A 215 22.51 -8.66 27.46
N GLU A 216 22.14 -7.52 26.88
CA GLU A 216 20.78 -7.00 27.05
C GLU A 216 19.73 -7.94 26.43
N VAL A 217 20.01 -8.54 25.28
CA VAL A 217 19.11 -9.53 24.66
C VAL A 217 18.92 -10.74 25.59
N GLU A 218 19.99 -11.29 26.15
CA GLU A 218 19.93 -12.42 27.09
C GLU A 218 19.23 -12.06 28.39
N LYS A 219 19.43 -10.85 28.90
CA LYS A 219 18.72 -10.35 30.09
C LYS A 219 17.22 -10.24 29.84
N VAL A 220 16.81 -9.77 28.66
CA VAL A 220 15.40 -9.69 28.26
C VAL A 220 14.81 -11.09 28.14
N ASP A 221 15.50 -12.00 27.45
CA ASP A 221 15.12 -13.42 27.33
C ASP A 221 14.90 -14.08 28.70
N ALA A 222 15.88 -13.98 29.61
CA ALA A 222 15.76 -14.47 30.98
C ALA A 222 14.65 -13.77 31.78
N GLY A 223 14.40 -12.48 31.50
CA GLY A 223 13.33 -11.71 32.11
C GLY A 223 11.94 -12.26 31.81
N PHE A 224 11.68 -12.70 30.57
CA PHE A 224 10.43 -13.36 30.20
C PHE A 224 10.21 -14.65 31.00
N ASP A 225 11.24 -15.47 31.13
CA ASP A 225 11.16 -16.72 31.91
C ASP A 225 10.94 -16.45 33.40
N ALA A 226 11.68 -15.49 33.97
CA ALA A 226 11.58 -15.12 35.38
C ALA A 226 10.19 -14.58 35.76
N HIS A 227 9.49 -13.94 34.83
CA HIS A 227 8.15 -13.39 35.04
C HIS A 227 7.03 -14.27 34.49
N HIS A 228 7.36 -15.47 33.97
CA HIS A 228 6.41 -16.40 33.38
C HIS A 228 5.58 -15.80 32.23
N ILE A 229 6.19 -14.95 31.41
CA ILE A 229 5.56 -14.36 30.23
C ILE A 229 6.08 -15.09 28.98
N PRO A 230 5.21 -15.74 28.18
CA PRO A 230 5.66 -16.44 26.98
C PRO A 230 6.01 -15.46 25.85
N TYR A 231 7.09 -15.76 25.11
CA TYR A 231 7.42 -15.12 23.83
C TYR A 231 8.20 -16.05 22.91
N ASP A 232 8.11 -15.81 21.61
CA ASP A 232 8.63 -16.69 20.56
C ASP A 232 9.83 -16.10 19.82
N ALA A 233 9.87 -14.78 19.63
CA ALA A 233 10.93 -14.10 18.88
C ALA A 233 11.37 -12.79 19.52
N ILE A 234 12.68 -12.54 19.54
CA ILE A 234 13.26 -11.24 19.85
C ILE A 234 13.86 -10.62 18.58
N TRP A 235 13.71 -9.30 18.44
CA TRP A 235 14.08 -8.57 17.23
C TRP A 235 15.28 -7.65 17.49
N LEU A 236 16.19 -7.57 16.51
CA LEU A 236 17.27 -6.60 16.47
C LEU A 236 17.01 -5.59 15.35
N ASP A 237 16.89 -4.32 15.75
CA ASP A 237 16.77 -3.16 14.87
C ASP A 237 18.18 -2.71 14.37
N ILE A 238 18.26 -1.62 13.63
CA ILE A 238 19.40 -1.25 12.78
C ILE A 238 20.77 -1.18 13.48
N GLU A 239 20.80 -0.90 14.79
CA GLU A 239 22.04 -0.70 15.55
C GLU A 239 22.79 -2.01 15.86
N HIS A 240 22.26 -3.19 15.50
CA HIS A 240 23.02 -4.44 15.58
C HIS A 240 24.08 -4.59 14.48
N THR A 241 23.96 -3.80 13.42
CA THR A 241 24.82 -3.88 12.23
C THR A 241 26.14 -3.11 12.41
N ALA A 242 27.20 -3.49 11.70
CA ALA A 242 28.47 -2.76 11.72
C ALA A 242 28.39 -1.45 10.94
N GLY A 243 27.92 -0.39 11.59
CA GLY A 243 27.81 0.94 11.00
C GLY A 243 26.75 1.02 9.89
N ARG A 244 25.58 0.39 10.09
CA ARG A 244 24.44 0.36 9.14
C ARG A 244 24.77 -0.35 7.82
N ARG A 245 25.63 -1.36 7.90
CA ARG A 245 25.90 -2.31 6.81
C ARG A 245 25.08 -3.58 7.08
N TYR A 246 24.01 -3.82 6.31
CA TYR A 246 23.20 -5.03 6.47
C TYR A 246 24.01 -6.32 6.26
N LEU A 247 23.52 -7.46 6.73
CA LEU A 247 24.26 -8.73 6.69
C LEU A 247 25.62 -8.71 7.45
N THR A 248 25.81 -7.74 8.34
CA THR A 248 26.98 -7.65 9.23
C THR A 248 26.53 -7.51 10.68
N TRP A 249 27.46 -7.68 11.62
CA TRP A 249 27.23 -7.52 13.05
C TRP A 249 28.25 -6.52 13.61
N ASP A 250 27.82 -5.61 14.47
CA ASP A 250 28.75 -4.72 15.16
C ASP A 250 29.67 -5.55 16.07
N PRO A 251 30.99 -5.51 15.88
CA PRO A 251 31.92 -6.38 16.61
C PRO A 251 32.12 -5.97 18.07
N LEU A 252 31.68 -4.78 18.49
CA LEU A 252 31.78 -4.32 19.87
C LEU A 252 30.57 -4.73 20.69
N THR A 253 29.37 -4.66 20.10
CA THR A 253 28.10 -4.95 20.81
C THR A 253 27.56 -6.36 20.52
N PHE A 254 27.84 -6.90 19.33
CA PHE A 254 27.46 -8.26 18.91
C PHE A 254 28.68 -9.07 18.40
N PRO A 255 29.69 -9.32 19.26
CA PRO A 255 30.92 -10.03 18.87
C PRO A 255 30.73 -11.53 18.59
N THR A 256 29.69 -12.16 19.15
CA THR A 256 29.44 -13.60 19.07
C THR A 256 27.98 -13.93 18.69
N PRO A 257 27.48 -13.43 17.54
CA PRO A 257 26.06 -13.53 17.19
C PRO A 257 25.59 -14.98 17.02
N GLN A 258 26.50 -15.90 16.67
CA GLN A 258 26.21 -17.34 16.63
C GLN A 258 25.92 -17.92 18.01
N ARG A 259 26.64 -17.46 19.05
CA ARG A 259 26.42 -17.86 20.45
C ARG A 259 25.05 -17.40 20.91
N LEU A 260 24.71 -16.13 20.65
CA LEU A 260 23.39 -15.57 20.98
C LEU A 260 22.25 -16.35 20.29
N GLN A 261 22.39 -16.63 18.99
CA GLN A 261 21.41 -17.45 18.26
C GLN A 261 21.26 -18.86 18.85
N GLN A 262 22.38 -19.47 19.26
CA GLN A 262 22.36 -20.78 19.90
C GLN A 262 21.70 -20.74 21.28
N HIS A 263 21.94 -19.70 22.09
CA HIS A 263 21.28 -19.47 23.37
C HIS A 263 19.75 -19.44 23.20
N LEU A 264 19.24 -18.57 22.31
CA LEU A 264 17.80 -18.47 22.03
C LEU A 264 17.23 -19.79 21.49
N ARG A 265 17.98 -20.50 20.63
CA ARG A 265 17.58 -21.80 20.09
C ARG A 265 17.44 -22.85 21.20
N CYS A 266 18.31 -22.86 22.21
CA CYS A 266 18.19 -23.75 23.37
C CYS A 266 16.91 -23.48 24.18
N GLN A 267 16.47 -22.22 24.23
CA GLN A 267 15.18 -21.81 24.80
C GLN A 267 13.99 -21.99 23.84
N LYS A 268 14.20 -22.61 22.66
CA LYS A 268 13.21 -22.79 21.59
C LYS A 268 12.66 -21.49 20.99
N ARG A 269 13.36 -20.37 21.17
CA ARG A 269 13.02 -19.03 20.65
C ARG A 269 13.76 -18.72 19.35
N LYS A 270 13.34 -17.65 18.67
CA LYS A 270 13.92 -17.14 17.41
C LYS A 270 14.52 -15.76 17.57
N LEU A 271 15.49 -15.46 16.71
CA LEU A 271 16.04 -14.13 16.51
C LEU A 271 15.59 -13.63 15.14
N VAL A 272 15.07 -12.41 15.08
CA VAL A 272 14.76 -11.70 13.84
C VAL A 272 15.69 -10.50 13.74
N VAL A 273 16.31 -10.29 12.58
CA VAL A 273 17.24 -9.18 12.35
C VAL A 273 16.73 -8.34 11.18
N ILE A 274 16.76 -7.02 11.34
CA ILE A 274 16.34 -6.09 10.28
C ILE A 274 17.32 -6.10 9.11
N SER A 275 16.81 -5.97 7.88
CA SER A 275 17.60 -5.78 6.67
C SER A 275 16.81 -4.93 5.68
N ASP A 276 17.19 -3.66 5.53
CA ASP A 276 16.51 -2.72 4.64
C ASP A 276 17.15 -2.71 3.24
N PRO A 277 16.46 -2.22 2.20
CA PRO A 277 16.96 -2.27 0.82
C PRO A 277 18.01 -1.20 0.49
N HIS A 278 18.34 -0.29 1.40
CA HIS A 278 19.38 0.71 1.16
C HIS A 278 20.77 0.16 1.50
N ILE A 279 21.72 0.29 0.58
CA ILE A 279 23.07 -0.25 0.76
C ILE A 279 24.04 0.91 1.00
N LYS A 280 24.76 0.88 2.13
CA LYS A 280 25.78 1.89 2.43
C LYS A 280 26.85 1.91 1.33
N VAL A 281 27.10 3.09 0.78
CA VAL A 281 28.19 3.33 -0.18
C VAL A 281 29.53 3.23 0.54
N ASP A 282 30.24 2.12 0.30
CA ASP A 282 31.52 1.80 0.93
C ASP A 282 32.26 0.74 0.11
N SER A 283 33.42 1.06 -0.46
CA SER A 283 34.19 0.14 -1.30
C SER A 283 34.68 -1.10 -0.55
N GLU A 284 34.88 -1.00 0.76
CA GLU A 284 35.33 -2.11 1.61
C GLU A 284 34.17 -3.03 2.01
N TYR A 285 32.92 -2.65 1.69
CA TYR A 285 31.74 -3.46 1.96
C TYR A 285 31.45 -4.39 0.77
N PRO A 286 31.59 -5.74 0.93
CA PRO A 286 31.47 -6.67 -0.20
C PRO A 286 30.10 -6.63 -0.90
N LEU A 287 29.01 -6.41 -0.16
CA LEU A 287 27.68 -6.34 -0.76
C LEU A 287 27.55 -5.12 -1.69
N TYR A 288 28.05 -3.95 -1.25
CA TYR A 288 28.06 -2.76 -2.08
C TYR A 288 28.95 -2.93 -3.32
N SER A 289 30.20 -3.35 -3.14
CA SER A 289 31.15 -3.48 -4.25
C SER A 289 30.68 -4.47 -5.31
N GLN A 290 30.09 -5.60 -4.91
CA GLN A 290 29.52 -6.58 -5.85
C GLN A 290 28.26 -6.04 -6.54
N ALA A 291 27.33 -5.43 -5.81
CA ALA A 291 26.12 -4.87 -6.40
C ALA A 291 26.44 -3.74 -7.40
N ASN A 292 27.43 -2.91 -7.06
CA ASN A 292 27.92 -1.84 -7.93
C ASN A 292 28.58 -2.40 -9.20
N ALA A 293 29.51 -3.35 -9.06
CA ALA A 293 30.22 -3.96 -10.19
C ALA A 293 29.29 -4.67 -11.19
N ASN A 294 28.17 -5.22 -10.70
CA ASN A 294 27.18 -5.91 -11.54
C ASN A 294 26.02 -5.01 -11.99
N GLY A 295 25.99 -3.73 -11.60
CA GLY A 295 24.95 -2.79 -12.02
C GLY A 295 23.55 -3.11 -11.48
N TYR A 296 23.45 -3.57 -10.22
CA TYR A 296 22.18 -3.95 -9.59
C TYR A 296 21.41 -2.80 -8.93
N PHE A 297 22.01 -1.60 -8.84
CA PHE A 297 21.34 -0.46 -8.23
C PHE A 297 20.35 0.23 -9.18
N VAL A 298 19.34 0.85 -8.57
CA VAL A 298 18.47 1.82 -9.27
C VAL A 298 19.34 2.96 -9.78
N LYS A 299 19.05 3.42 -10.99
CA LYS A 299 19.81 4.45 -11.70
C LYS A 299 19.02 5.74 -11.79
N ASP A 300 19.72 6.85 -11.91
CA ASP A 300 19.10 8.13 -12.25
C ASP A 300 18.70 8.21 -13.74
N ASN A 301 18.11 9.34 -14.15
CA ASN A 301 17.71 9.58 -15.54
C ASN A 301 18.89 9.67 -16.53
N LYS A 302 20.13 9.75 -16.05
CA LYS A 302 21.36 9.71 -16.86
C LYS A 302 21.95 8.31 -16.93
N GLY A 303 21.36 7.34 -16.23
CA GLY A 303 21.82 5.95 -16.19
C GLY A 303 23.03 5.72 -15.28
N CYS A 304 23.32 6.66 -14.39
CA CYS A 304 24.37 6.59 -13.38
C CYS A 304 23.90 5.84 -12.14
#